data_AF-A0A942P886-F1
#
_entry.id   AF-A0A942P886-F1
#
_cell.length_a   1.000
_cell.length_b   1.000
_cell.length_c   1.000
_cell.angle_alpha   90.00
_cell.angle_beta   90.00
_cell.angle_gamma   90.00
#
_symmetry.space_group_name_H-M   'P 1'
#
loop_
_entity.id
_entity.type
_entity.pdbx_description
1 polymer ?
#
loop_
_entity_poly.entity_id
_entity_poly.type
_entity_poly.pdbx_seq_one_letter_code
_entity_poly.pdbx_strand_id
1 'polypeptide(L)'
;MKLLQKKFFLIILALLIGNMLMAGKLVLVKTSNPEHAQQLIANPAFAVHYYSDAFVIATVSFAPKEEHVVLDEQAWQSENSYYLVFIEQEDVQNYLTQKASNLNVLHTDKNFLIGSIDEKIYGQLQPYKNDGLVRIQNSTAKIPETGYFSKSRSFTSDPFVVDLINQVVPQNITATVQHLQDYGTRNAYHAQSVAAQNWIRDQFLAMGLAVEVMDFNMPGGSASDNVIATLPGTKYPNEYIICGGHYDSYSNSGGAPGADDNASGTAGVMEIARIMSQYSFDR
;
A
#
# COMPACT_ATOMS: atom_id res chain seq x y z
N MET A 1 32.21 -19.25 48.01
CA MET A 1 32.02 -18.10 47.10
C MET A 1 32.40 -18.37 45.64
N LYS A 2 33.52 -19.07 45.33
CA LYS A 2 33.97 -19.35 43.94
C LYS A 2 33.09 -20.34 43.12
N LEU A 3 32.32 -21.23 43.76
CA LEU A 3 31.44 -22.18 43.04
C LEU A 3 30.12 -21.56 42.56
N LEU A 4 29.60 -20.56 43.27
CA LEU A 4 28.33 -19.89 42.91
C LEU A 4 28.50 -18.99 41.66
N GLN A 5 29.65 -18.32 41.55
CA GLN A 5 29.97 -17.47 40.39
C GLN A 5 30.13 -18.26 39.09
N LYS A 6 30.69 -19.48 39.13
CA LYS A 6 30.80 -20.34 37.93
C LYS A 6 29.44 -20.82 37.41
N LYS A 7 28.49 -21.14 38.30
CA LYS A 7 27.12 -21.52 37.89
C LYS A 7 26.34 -20.34 37.33
N PHE A 8 26.52 -19.14 37.87
CA PHE A 8 25.88 -17.92 37.35
C PHE A 8 26.42 -17.53 35.97
N PHE A 9 27.74 -17.69 35.75
CA PHE A 9 28.35 -17.40 34.44
C PHE A 9 27.94 -18.41 33.36
N LEU A 10 27.76 -19.69 33.71
CA LEU A 10 27.25 -20.71 32.78
C LEU A 10 25.77 -20.49 32.41
N ILE A 11 24.95 -20.00 33.33
CA ILE A 11 23.54 -19.67 33.07
C ILE A 11 23.43 -18.41 32.19
N ILE A 12 24.28 -17.39 32.41
CA ILE A 12 24.35 -16.21 31.55
C ILE A 12 24.89 -16.57 30.15
N LEU A 13 25.89 -17.46 30.05
CA LEU A 13 26.38 -17.93 28.75
C LEU A 13 25.35 -18.81 28.01
N ALA A 14 24.57 -19.64 28.73
CA ALA A 14 23.46 -20.41 28.15
C ALA A 14 22.27 -19.52 27.73
N LEU A 15 22.02 -18.39 28.43
CA LEU A 15 21.04 -17.37 28.05
C LEU A 15 21.55 -16.47 26.90
N LEU A 16 22.86 -16.25 26.78
CA LEU A 16 23.47 -15.53 25.66
C LEU A 16 23.62 -16.38 24.39
N ILE A 17 23.70 -17.71 24.52
CA ILE A 17 23.68 -18.64 23.36
C ILE A 17 22.24 -18.94 22.91
N GLY A 18 21.24 -18.66 23.75
CA GLY A 18 19.81 -18.92 23.46
C GLY A 18 19.09 -17.89 22.58
N ASN A 19 19.76 -16.80 22.18
CA ASN A 19 19.23 -15.80 21.25
C ASN A 19 20.17 -15.58 20.06
N MET A 20 20.75 -16.65 19.52
CA MET A 20 20.99 -16.61 18.07
C MET A 20 19.60 -16.53 17.44
N LEU A 21 19.23 -15.32 17.00
CA LEU A 21 18.19 -15.11 15.99
C LEU A 21 18.42 -16.19 14.93
N MET A 22 17.65 -17.28 14.99
CA MET A 22 17.58 -18.20 13.88
C MET A 22 17.05 -17.35 12.75
N ALA A 23 17.93 -16.97 11.81
CA ALA A 23 17.54 -16.39 10.55
C ALA A 23 16.51 -17.36 9.99
N GLY A 24 15.25 -16.95 9.94
CA GLY A 24 14.27 -17.82 9.32
C GLY A 24 14.52 -17.80 7.83
N LYS A 25 14.20 -18.92 7.17
CA LYS A 25 14.28 -18.99 5.71
C LYS A 25 13.14 -18.18 5.12
N LEU A 26 13.43 -17.33 4.14
CA LEU A 26 12.40 -16.67 3.35
C LEU A 26 11.85 -17.68 2.36
N VAL A 27 10.54 -17.91 2.40
CA VAL A 27 9.85 -18.85 1.52
C VAL A 27 8.67 -18.20 0.82
N LEU A 28 8.43 -18.62 -0.42
CA LEU A 28 7.16 -18.44 -1.11
C LEU A 28 6.33 -19.71 -0.96
N VAL A 29 5.06 -19.54 -0.58
CA VAL A 29 4.10 -20.63 -0.44
C VAL A 29 2.88 -20.29 -1.28
N LYS A 30 2.56 -21.14 -2.26
CA LYS A 30 1.37 -20.97 -3.10
C LYS A 30 0.11 -21.21 -2.28
N THR A 31 -0.89 -20.36 -2.46
CA THR A 31 -2.20 -20.48 -1.84
C THR A 31 -3.22 -20.91 -2.88
N SER A 32 -4.17 -21.73 -2.46
CA SER A 32 -5.22 -22.27 -3.32
C SER A 32 -6.45 -21.35 -3.38
N ASN A 33 -6.64 -20.53 -2.34
CA ASN A 33 -7.74 -19.59 -2.16
C ASN A 33 -7.40 -18.57 -1.06
N PRO A 34 -8.21 -17.51 -0.89
CA PRO A 34 -8.01 -16.50 0.15
C PRO A 34 -8.04 -17.09 1.58
N GLU A 35 -8.84 -18.12 1.84
CA GLU A 35 -8.91 -18.74 3.17
C GLU A 35 -7.61 -19.45 3.55
N HIS A 36 -6.93 -20.10 2.60
CA HIS A 36 -5.63 -20.71 2.83
C HIS A 36 -4.57 -19.63 3.15
N ALA A 37 -4.57 -18.50 2.44
CA ALA A 37 -3.69 -17.38 2.77
C ALA A 37 -3.93 -16.89 4.20
N GLN A 38 -5.20 -16.74 4.60
CA GLN A 38 -5.57 -16.35 5.96
C GLN A 38 -5.10 -17.35 7.03
N GLN A 39 -5.23 -18.65 6.77
CA GLN A 39 -4.75 -19.70 7.67
C GLN A 39 -3.23 -19.63 7.88
N LEU A 40 -2.46 -19.31 6.83
CA LEU A 40 -1.01 -19.12 6.94
C LEU A 40 -0.67 -17.87 7.75
N ILE A 41 -1.40 -16.76 7.57
CA ILE A 41 -1.20 -15.53 8.35
C ILE A 41 -1.53 -15.75 9.83
N ALA A 42 -2.57 -16.54 10.13
CA ALA A 42 -2.96 -16.88 11.51
C ALA A 42 -2.02 -17.90 12.18
N ASN A 43 -1.15 -18.57 11.41
CA ASN A 43 -0.25 -19.59 11.92
C ASN A 43 1.05 -18.96 12.43
N PRO A 44 1.38 -19.03 13.74
CA PRO A 44 2.57 -18.41 14.30
C PRO A 44 3.88 -19.03 13.79
N ALA A 45 3.85 -20.18 13.13
CA ALA A 45 5.01 -20.77 12.48
C ALA A 45 5.45 -20.00 11.22
N PHE A 46 4.57 -19.18 10.64
CA PHE A 46 4.83 -18.36 9.47
C PHE A 46 4.83 -16.87 9.85
N ALA A 47 5.99 -16.24 9.77
CA ALA A 47 6.08 -14.79 9.79
C ALA A 47 5.78 -14.27 8.38
N VAL A 48 4.49 -14.09 8.04
CA VAL A 48 4.07 -13.66 6.69
C VAL A 48 4.42 -12.18 6.47
N HIS A 49 5.16 -11.85 5.41
CA HIS A 49 5.63 -10.50 5.08
C HIS A 49 4.87 -9.86 3.90
N TYR A 50 4.31 -10.71 3.03
CA TYR A 50 3.45 -10.32 1.92
C TYR A 50 2.42 -11.43 1.69
N TYR A 51 1.20 -11.06 1.30
CA TYR A 51 0.18 -12.02 0.94
C TYR A 51 -0.67 -11.53 -0.23
N SER A 52 -1.22 -12.49 -0.96
CA SER A 52 -2.22 -12.32 -2.01
C SER A 52 -3.13 -13.55 -2.01
N ASP A 53 -4.12 -13.59 -2.91
CA ASP A 53 -4.98 -14.76 -3.06
C ASP A 53 -4.23 -15.98 -3.63
N ALA A 54 -3.10 -15.76 -4.32
CA ALA A 54 -2.36 -16.79 -5.04
C ALA A 54 -1.09 -17.30 -4.32
N PHE A 55 -0.49 -16.50 -3.44
CA PHE A 55 0.66 -16.90 -2.65
C PHE A 55 0.91 -15.98 -1.45
N VAL A 56 1.70 -16.49 -0.51
CA VAL A 56 2.31 -15.72 0.59
C VAL A 56 3.83 -15.78 0.50
N ILE A 57 4.49 -14.72 0.98
CA ILE A 57 5.92 -14.70 1.24
C ILE A 57 6.09 -14.59 2.75
N ALA A 58 6.83 -15.53 3.34
CA ALA A 58 6.95 -15.64 4.78
C ALA A 58 8.35 -16.06 5.20
N THR A 59 8.74 -15.68 6.42
CA THR A 59 9.91 -16.24 7.09
C THR A 59 9.47 -17.41 7.98
N VAL A 60 10.16 -18.55 7.88
CA VAL A 60 9.87 -19.76 8.65
C VAL A 60 11.10 -20.24 9.43
N SER A 61 10.87 -20.72 10.66
CA SER A 61 11.93 -21.27 11.53
C SER A 61 12.00 -22.80 11.53
N PHE A 62 11.21 -23.46 10.69
CA PHE A 62 11.17 -24.91 10.51
C PHE A 62 11.68 -25.30 9.13
N ALA A 63 12.00 -26.58 8.93
CA ALA A 63 12.45 -27.08 7.64
C ALA A 63 11.33 -26.89 6.57
N PRO A 64 11.57 -26.12 5.49
CA PRO A 64 10.58 -25.93 4.43
C PRO A 64 10.15 -27.27 3.84
N LYS A 65 8.86 -27.38 3.52
CA LYS A 65 8.31 -28.58 2.87
C LYS A 65 8.57 -28.53 1.36
N GLU A 66 8.33 -29.63 0.66
CA GLU A 66 8.56 -29.72 -0.80
C GLU A 66 7.75 -28.69 -1.59
N GLU A 67 6.57 -28.30 -1.11
CA GLU A 67 5.71 -27.30 -1.72
C GLU A 67 6.17 -25.84 -1.49
N HIS A 68 7.17 -25.61 -0.63
CA HIS A 68 7.69 -24.27 -0.35
C HIS A 68 8.87 -23.96 -1.28
N VAL A 69 8.82 -22.80 -1.92
CA VAL A 69 9.97 -22.28 -2.68
C VAL A 69 10.85 -21.47 -1.73
N VAL A 70 12.08 -21.93 -1.47
CA VAL A 70 13.05 -21.18 -0.65
C VAL A 70 13.63 -20.05 -1.49
N LEU A 71 13.41 -18.81 -1.04
CA LEU A 71 13.90 -17.59 -1.68
C LEU A 71 15.25 -17.14 -1.11
N ASP A 72 15.42 -17.27 0.21
CA ASP A 72 16.67 -16.95 0.92
C ASP A 72 16.82 -17.83 2.16
N GLU A 73 18.02 -18.36 2.38
CA GLU A 73 18.37 -19.19 3.53
C GLU A 73 18.59 -18.37 4.81
N GLN A 74 18.96 -17.09 4.68
CA GLN A 74 19.30 -16.20 5.79
C GLN A 74 18.61 -14.83 5.62
N ALA A 75 17.28 -14.88 5.58
CA ALA A 75 16.46 -13.69 5.41
C ALA A 75 16.81 -12.60 6.43
N TRP A 76 16.87 -11.35 5.98
CA TRP A 76 17.03 -10.16 6.83
C TRP A 76 18.36 -10.04 7.58
N GLN A 77 19.32 -10.97 7.38
CA GLN A 77 20.68 -10.86 7.92
C GLN A 77 21.68 -10.31 6.91
N SER A 78 21.37 -10.45 5.61
CA SER A 78 22.11 -9.81 4.53
C SER A 78 21.72 -8.34 4.41
N GLU A 79 22.63 -7.51 3.89
CA GLU A 79 22.31 -6.15 3.44
C GLU A 79 21.45 -6.21 2.16
N ASN A 80 20.43 -7.07 2.09
CA ASN A 80 19.57 -7.22 0.92
C ASN A 80 18.15 -6.76 1.21
N SER A 81 17.57 -6.02 0.26
CA SER A 81 16.14 -5.79 0.17
C SER A 81 15.50 -6.75 -0.83
N TYR A 82 14.32 -7.27 -0.49
CA TYR A 82 13.55 -8.13 -1.37
C TYR A 82 12.42 -7.36 -2.05
N TYR A 83 12.19 -7.69 -3.32
CA TYR A 83 11.17 -7.05 -4.15
C TYR A 83 10.36 -8.10 -4.90
N LEU A 84 9.06 -7.85 -4.99
CA LEU A 84 8.13 -8.50 -5.88
C LEU A 84 7.87 -7.57 -7.06
N VAL A 85 8.13 -8.04 -8.28
CA VAL A 85 7.87 -7.30 -9.51
C VAL A 85 6.77 -8.03 -10.28
N PHE A 86 5.66 -7.35 -10.57
CA PHE A 86 4.61 -7.87 -11.44
C PHE A 86 5.02 -7.67 -12.89
N ILE A 87 5.20 -8.78 -13.62
CA ILE A 87 5.77 -8.82 -14.96
C ILE A 87 5.39 -10.11 -15.67
N GLU A 88 5.05 -10.02 -16.95
CA GLU A 88 4.80 -11.21 -17.78
C GLU A 88 6.13 -11.93 -18.08
N GLN A 89 6.12 -13.26 -18.04
CA GLN A 89 7.32 -14.08 -18.16
C GLN A 89 8.16 -13.76 -19.42
N GLU A 90 7.51 -13.39 -20.52
CA GLU A 90 8.18 -13.03 -21.79
C GLU A 90 9.03 -11.76 -21.72
N ASP A 91 8.71 -10.84 -20.79
CA ASP A 91 9.39 -9.55 -20.66
C ASP A 91 10.51 -9.53 -19.62
N VAL A 92 10.65 -10.60 -18.83
CA VAL A 92 11.61 -10.67 -17.71
C VAL A 92 13.03 -10.36 -18.17
N GLN A 93 13.49 -10.97 -19.25
CA GLN A 93 14.87 -10.77 -19.73
C GLN A 93 15.12 -9.32 -20.17
N ASN A 94 14.11 -8.71 -20.81
CA ASN A 94 14.20 -7.33 -21.27
C ASN A 94 14.25 -6.36 -20.07
N TYR A 95 13.38 -6.58 -19.08
CA TYR A 95 13.34 -5.81 -17.84
C TYR A 95 14.67 -5.87 -17.07
N LEU A 96 15.21 -7.07 -16.86
CA LEU A 96 16.49 -7.26 -16.16
C LEU A 96 17.64 -6.56 -16.89
N THR A 97 17.63 -6.55 -18.22
CA THR A 97 18.71 -5.92 -19.01
C THR A 97 18.60 -4.40 -19.00
N GLN A 98 17.39 -3.84 -19.09
CA GLN A 98 17.20 -2.40 -19.29
C GLN A 98 16.97 -1.60 -18.02
N LYS A 99 16.29 -2.19 -17.02
CA LYS A 99 15.74 -1.47 -15.85
C LYS A 99 16.16 -2.04 -14.50
N ALA A 100 16.61 -3.29 -14.46
CA ALA A 100 16.86 -4.03 -13.23
C ALA A 100 18.14 -4.88 -13.28
N SER A 101 19.21 -4.34 -13.86
CA SER A 101 20.48 -5.06 -14.05
C SER A 101 21.16 -5.49 -12.74
N ASN A 102 20.86 -4.81 -11.64
CA ASN A 102 21.38 -5.13 -10.31
C ASN A 102 20.46 -6.06 -9.50
N LEU A 103 19.34 -6.54 -10.09
CA LEU A 103 18.41 -7.42 -9.41
C LEU A 103 18.91 -8.86 -9.46
N ASN A 104 19.19 -9.43 -8.29
CA ASN A 104 19.44 -10.85 -8.14
C ASN A 104 18.11 -11.61 -8.08
N VAL A 105 17.77 -12.31 -9.16
CA VAL A 105 16.50 -13.04 -9.29
C VAL A 105 16.51 -14.28 -8.39
N LEU A 106 15.53 -14.36 -7.48
CA LEU A 106 15.34 -15.47 -6.55
C LEU A 106 14.28 -16.45 -7.06
N HIS A 107 13.23 -15.94 -7.72
CA HIS A 107 12.16 -16.75 -8.27
C HIS A 107 11.48 -16.04 -9.44
N THR A 108 11.02 -16.81 -10.42
CA THR A 108 10.21 -16.32 -11.54
C THR A 108 9.00 -17.23 -11.69
N ASP A 109 7.82 -16.64 -11.76
CA ASP A 109 6.56 -17.29 -12.11
C ASP A 109 5.99 -16.62 -13.38
N LYS A 110 4.78 -16.99 -13.79
CA LYS A 110 4.17 -16.52 -15.05
C LYS A 110 3.96 -15.01 -15.09
N ASN A 111 3.52 -14.42 -13.98
CA ASN A 111 3.06 -13.03 -13.92
C ASN A 111 3.85 -12.17 -12.89
N PHE A 112 4.89 -12.74 -12.29
CA PHE A 112 5.75 -12.00 -11.37
C PHE A 112 7.13 -12.62 -11.27
N LEU A 113 8.09 -11.82 -10.79
CA LEU A 113 9.38 -12.29 -10.31
C LEU A 113 9.64 -11.76 -8.91
N ILE A 114 10.46 -12.47 -8.16
CA ILE A 114 10.97 -12.07 -6.85
C ILE A 114 12.48 -11.97 -6.97
N GLY A 115 13.03 -10.85 -6.51
CA GLY A 115 14.46 -10.61 -6.52
C GLY A 115 14.94 -9.93 -5.24
N SER A 116 16.26 -9.92 -5.09
CA SER A 116 16.97 -9.19 -4.05
C SER A 116 17.91 -8.17 -4.67
N ILE A 117 18.11 -7.04 -4.00
CA ILE A 117 19.16 -6.06 -4.30
C ILE A 117 19.91 -5.72 -3.03
N ASP A 118 21.13 -5.21 -3.16
CA ASP A 118 21.86 -4.63 -2.04
C ASP A 118 21.10 -3.40 -1.49
N GLU A 119 20.85 -3.40 -0.19
CA GLU A 119 20.17 -2.36 0.57
C GLU A 119 20.86 -1.01 0.41
N LYS A 120 22.17 -0.95 0.14
CA LYS A 120 22.89 0.32 -0.08
C LYS A 120 22.51 1.04 -1.36
N ILE A 121 21.97 0.31 -2.34
CA ILE A 121 21.46 0.86 -3.60
C ILE A 121 19.93 0.86 -3.65
N TYR A 122 19.27 0.77 -2.48
CA TYR A 122 17.81 0.81 -2.38
C TYR A 122 17.23 2.03 -3.11
N GLY A 123 16.11 1.83 -3.80
CA GLY A 123 15.43 2.89 -4.58
C GLY A 123 15.92 3.07 -6.02
N GLN A 124 16.98 2.36 -6.44
CA GLN A 124 17.42 2.37 -7.84
C GLN A 124 16.68 1.36 -8.73
N LEU A 125 15.89 0.46 -8.13
CA LEU A 125 15.11 -0.51 -8.87
C LEU A 125 13.87 0.17 -9.46
N GLN A 126 13.83 0.28 -10.78
CA GLN A 126 12.66 0.84 -11.47
C GLN A 126 11.57 -0.23 -11.61
N PRO A 127 10.28 0.15 -11.50
CA PRO A 127 9.20 -0.78 -11.81
C PRO A 127 9.20 -1.19 -13.29
N TYR A 128 8.76 -2.40 -13.58
CA TYR A 128 8.62 -2.90 -14.95
C TYR A 128 7.61 -2.04 -15.74
N LYS A 129 6.39 -1.89 -15.20
CA LYS A 129 5.29 -1.05 -15.69
C LYS A 129 4.47 -0.51 -14.51
N ASN A 130 4.09 0.77 -14.52
CA ASN A 130 3.34 1.46 -13.45
C ASN A 130 3.94 1.21 -12.05
N ASP A 131 3.11 1.05 -11.01
CA ASP A 131 3.48 0.65 -9.62
C ASP A 131 3.66 -0.86 -9.45
N GLY A 132 4.07 -1.58 -10.50
CA GLY A 132 4.25 -3.04 -10.48
C GLY A 132 5.43 -3.54 -9.63
N LEU A 133 5.88 -2.77 -8.64
CA LEU A 133 7.02 -3.06 -7.77
C LEU A 133 6.60 -2.94 -6.30
N VAL A 134 6.67 -4.05 -5.58
CA VAL A 134 6.37 -4.10 -4.15
C VAL A 134 7.64 -4.46 -3.38
N ARG A 135 8.05 -3.60 -2.45
CA ARG A 135 9.11 -3.94 -1.50
C ARG A 135 8.54 -4.87 -0.43
N ILE A 136 9.19 -6.00 -0.19
CA ILE A 136 8.82 -6.92 0.88
C ILE A 136 9.54 -6.46 2.16
N GLN A 137 8.76 -6.02 3.15
CA GLN A 137 9.28 -5.49 4.41
C GLN A 137 9.39 -6.60 5.46
N ASN A 138 10.34 -6.46 6.40
CA ASN A 138 10.45 -7.33 7.58
C ASN A 138 9.41 -6.95 8.66
N SER A 139 8.16 -6.77 8.23
CA SER A 139 6.99 -6.60 9.08
C SER A 139 6.08 -7.78 8.85
N THR A 140 5.46 -8.30 9.91
CA THR A 140 4.52 -9.41 9.76
C THR A 140 3.11 -8.90 9.52
N ALA A 141 2.47 -9.43 8.47
CA ALA A 141 1.06 -9.23 8.19
C ALA A 141 0.23 -9.77 9.36
N LYS A 142 -0.85 -9.06 9.65
CA LYS A 142 -1.84 -9.47 10.65
C LYS A 142 -3.21 -9.34 10.01
N ILE A 143 -4.00 -10.39 10.10
CA ILE A 143 -5.43 -10.26 9.84
C ILE A 143 -5.97 -9.35 10.96
N PRO A 144 -6.70 -8.27 10.63
CA PRO A 144 -7.40 -7.51 11.65
C PRO A 144 -8.21 -8.50 12.48
N GLU A 145 -8.02 -8.50 13.80
CA GLU A 145 -8.93 -9.26 14.65
C GLU A 145 -10.33 -8.74 14.32
N THR A 146 -11.19 -9.60 13.77
CA THR A 146 -12.63 -9.36 13.72
C THR A 146 -13.16 -9.47 15.15
N GLY A 147 -12.65 -8.59 16.02
CA GLY A 147 -13.44 -8.11 17.11
C GLY A 147 -14.67 -7.53 16.44
N TYR A 148 -15.80 -8.21 16.61
CA TYR A 148 -17.09 -7.54 16.62
C TYR A 148 -16.85 -6.14 17.20
N PHE A 149 -17.30 -5.10 16.50
CA PHE A 149 -17.38 -3.73 17.03
C PHE A 149 -18.32 -3.76 18.26
N SER A 150 -17.82 -4.34 19.35
CA SER A 150 -18.51 -4.71 20.58
C SER A 150 -17.46 -4.84 21.69
N LYS A 151 -16.55 -3.87 21.71
CA LYS A 151 -16.48 -3.02 22.88
C LYS A 151 -16.66 -1.63 22.33
N SER A 152 -17.67 -0.90 22.81
CA SER A 152 -17.60 0.56 22.76
C SER A 152 -16.33 0.93 23.53
N ARG A 153 -15.20 1.03 22.82
CA ARG A 153 -14.12 1.87 23.30
C ARG A 153 -14.73 3.26 23.27
N SER A 154 -15.19 3.72 24.43
CA SER A 154 -15.40 5.13 24.64
C SER A 154 -14.01 5.75 24.51
N PHE A 155 -13.72 6.21 23.30
CA PHE A 155 -12.67 7.19 23.13
C PHE A 155 -13.25 8.48 23.69
N THR A 156 -12.52 9.13 24.59
CA THR A 156 -12.73 10.56 24.79
C THR A 156 -12.47 11.19 23.44
N SER A 157 -13.50 11.78 22.82
CA SER A 157 -13.34 12.43 21.52
C SER A 157 -12.25 13.47 21.62
N ASP A 158 -11.28 13.42 20.71
CA ASP A 158 -10.26 14.46 20.62
C ASP A 158 -10.96 15.79 20.28
N PRO A 159 -10.86 16.83 21.12
CA PRO A 159 -11.53 18.10 20.88
C PRO A 159 -11.17 18.71 19.53
N PHE A 160 -9.92 18.56 19.08
CA PHE A 160 -9.49 19.07 17.79
C PHE A 160 -10.20 18.33 16.65
N VAL A 161 -10.34 17.01 16.74
CA VAL A 161 -11.08 16.22 15.73
C VAL A 161 -12.56 16.61 15.72
N VAL A 162 -13.17 16.82 16.90
CA VAL A 162 -14.56 17.30 17.01
C VAL A 162 -14.72 18.67 16.36
N ASP A 163 -13.77 19.58 16.57
CA ASP A 163 -13.78 20.91 15.95
C ASP A 163 -13.66 20.84 14.42
N LEU A 164 -12.84 19.93 13.88
CA LEU A 164 -12.78 19.70 12.43
C LEU A 164 -14.12 19.14 11.89
N ILE A 165 -14.74 18.19 12.59
CA ILE A 165 -16.05 17.64 12.21
C ILE A 165 -17.13 18.73 12.20
N ASN A 166 -17.12 19.63 13.19
CA ASN A 166 -18.09 20.73 13.28
C ASN A 166 -17.95 21.77 12.15
N GLN A 167 -16.82 21.78 11.43
CA GLN A 167 -16.59 22.66 10.28
C GLN A 167 -17.13 22.09 8.97
N VAL A 168 -17.62 20.85 8.95
CA VAL A 168 -18.24 20.23 7.76
C VAL A 168 -19.53 20.97 7.41
N VAL A 169 -19.63 21.37 6.15
CA VAL A 169 -20.82 22.02 5.58
C VAL A 169 -21.51 21.04 4.63
N PRO A 170 -22.62 20.39 5.03
CA PRO A 170 -23.30 19.40 4.19
C PRO A 170 -23.71 19.94 2.81
N GLN A 171 -24.00 21.23 2.72
CA GLN A 171 -24.39 21.89 1.47
C GLN A 171 -23.26 21.88 0.44
N ASN A 172 -21.99 22.02 0.87
CA ASN A 172 -20.83 21.93 -0.01
C ASN A 172 -20.74 20.53 -0.64
N ILE A 173 -20.95 19.49 0.17
CA ILE A 173 -20.92 18.10 -0.29
C ILE A 173 -22.01 17.89 -1.35
N THR A 174 -23.26 18.27 -1.05
CA THR A 174 -24.36 18.10 -2.01
C THR A 174 -24.20 18.95 -3.27
N ALA A 175 -23.60 20.13 -3.17
CA ALA A 175 -23.31 20.99 -4.31
C ALA A 175 -22.22 20.40 -5.22
N THR A 176 -21.16 19.85 -4.63
CA THR A 176 -20.12 19.12 -5.39
C THR A 176 -20.70 17.87 -6.05
N VAL A 177 -21.52 17.09 -5.35
CA VAL A 177 -22.20 15.92 -5.92
C VAL A 177 -23.05 16.34 -7.12
N GLN A 178 -23.88 17.38 -6.97
CA GLN A 178 -24.71 17.90 -8.06
C GLN A 178 -23.87 18.38 -9.25
N HIS A 179 -22.83 19.20 -9.01
CA HIS A 179 -21.93 19.69 -10.06
C HIS A 179 -21.31 18.56 -10.86
N LEU A 180 -20.85 17.49 -10.18
CA LEU A 180 -20.29 16.33 -10.83
C LEU A 180 -21.37 15.55 -11.62
N GLN A 181 -22.58 15.41 -11.10
CA GLN A 181 -23.68 14.74 -11.81
C GLN A 181 -24.10 15.47 -13.08
N ASP A 182 -24.00 16.80 -13.10
CA ASP A 182 -24.47 17.65 -14.21
C ASP A 182 -23.65 17.46 -15.50
N TYR A 183 -22.46 16.84 -15.42
CA TYR A 183 -21.74 16.37 -16.60
C TYR A 183 -22.47 15.23 -17.35
N GLY A 184 -23.46 14.58 -16.71
CA GLY A 184 -24.26 13.47 -17.24
C GLY A 184 -23.52 12.12 -17.30
N THR A 185 -22.23 12.14 -17.66
CA THR A 185 -21.26 11.06 -17.51
C THR A 185 -19.87 11.65 -17.33
N ARG A 186 -19.04 10.99 -16.55
CA ARG A 186 -17.62 11.29 -16.38
C ARG A 186 -16.81 10.07 -16.83
N ASN A 187 -17.21 9.44 -17.94
CA ASN A 187 -16.47 8.32 -18.51
C ASN A 187 -15.05 8.79 -18.85
N ALA A 188 -14.03 8.07 -18.38
CA ALA A 188 -12.64 8.48 -18.47
C ALA A 188 -12.16 8.79 -19.91
N TYR A 189 -12.77 8.20 -20.94
CA TYR A 189 -12.44 8.47 -22.35
C TYR A 189 -13.19 9.66 -22.97
N HIS A 190 -14.05 10.33 -22.20
CA HIS A 190 -14.89 11.41 -22.69
C HIS A 190 -14.41 12.78 -22.19
N ALA A 191 -14.65 13.82 -23.00
CA ALA A 191 -14.23 15.19 -22.68
C ALA A 191 -14.84 15.72 -21.37
N GLN A 192 -16.03 15.24 -20.98
CA GLN A 192 -16.66 15.56 -19.71
C GLN A 192 -15.82 15.15 -18.50
N SER A 193 -15.13 14.01 -18.58
CA SER A 193 -14.24 13.56 -17.49
C SER A 193 -13.03 14.46 -17.36
N VAL A 194 -12.44 14.88 -18.49
CA VAL A 194 -11.35 15.88 -18.51
C VAL A 194 -11.83 17.25 -17.99
N ALA A 195 -13.07 17.63 -18.26
CA ALA A 195 -13.66 18.84 -17.70
C ALA A 195 -13.84 18.74 -16.17
N ALA A 196 -14.28 17.59 -15.66
CA ALA A 196 -14.37 17.32 -14.24
C ALA A 196 -12.99 17.32 -13.56
N GLN A 197 -11.98 16.67 -14.15
CA GLN A 197 -10.58 16.69 -13.72
C GLN A 197 -10.06 18.13 -13.55
N ASN A 198 -10.23 18.96 -14.58
CA ASN A 198 -9.79 20.36 -14.54
C ASN A 198 -10.54 21.16 -13.45
N TRP A 199 -11.83 20.93 -13.29
CA TRP A 199 -12.61 21.59 -12.25
C TRP A 199 -12.14 21.20 -10.84
N ILE A 200 -11.91 19.91 -10.58
CA ILE A 200 -11.39 19.42 -9.29
C ILE A 200 -10.00 20.01 -9.01
N ARG A 201 -9.11 20.01 -10.01
CA ARG A 201 -7.79 20.65 -9.91
C ARG A 201 -7.92 22.11 -9.47
N ASP A 202 -8.80 22.87 -10.12
CA ASP A 202 -8.98 24.29 -9.85
C ASP A 202 -9.57 24.53 -8.45
N GLN A 203 -10.46 23.65 -7.96
CA GLN A 203 -10.94 23.71 -6.58
C GLN A 203 -9.80 23.51 -5.57
N PHE A 204 -8.93 22.51 -5.77
CA PHE A 204 -7.79 22.29 -4.88
C PHE A 204 -6.77 23.43 -4.94
N LEU A 205 -6.50 23.98 -6.13
CA LEU A 205 -5.64 25.16 -6.28
C LEU A 205 -6.23 26.37 -5.54
N ALA A 206 -7.55 26.58 -5.60
CA ALA A 206 -8.22 27.65 -4.88
C ALA A 206 -8.14 27.49 -3.35
N MET A 207 -7.94 26.26 -2.86
CA MET A 207 -7.67 25.99 -1.44
C MET A 207 -6.20 26.22 -1.03
N GLY A 208 -5.33 26.59 -1.98
CA GLY A 208 -3.90 26.83 -1.74
C GLY A 208 -3.05 25.56 -1.64
N LEU A 209 -3.56 24.42 -2.13
CA LEU A 209 -2.84 23.15 -2.13
C LEU A 209 -1.88 23.05 -3.31
N ALA A 210 -0.81 22.28 -3.15
CA ALA A 210 0.03 21.87 -4.27
C ALA A 210 -0.70 20.79 -5.06
N VAL A 211 -0.95 21.00 -6.35
CA VAL A 211 -1.76 20.09 -7.18
C VAL A 211 -0.96 19.53 -8.33
N GLU A 212 -1.02 18.22 -8.49
CA GLU A 212 -0.47 17.47 -9.62
C GLU A 212 -1.62 16.83 -10.41
N VAL A 213 -1.52 16.88 -11.74
CA VAL A 213 -2.34 16.08 -12.64
C VAL A 213 -1.47 14.93 -13.10
N MET A 214 -1.71 13.74 -12.55
CA MET A 214 -0.88 12.56 -12.76
C MET A 214 -1.48 11.69 -13.83
N ASP A 215 -0.76 11.54 -14.94
CA ASP A 215 -1.14 10.74 -16.10
C ASP A 215 -1.72 9.38 -15.71
N PHE A 216 -2.93 9.08 -16.19
CA PHE A 216 -3.56 7.78 -15.97
C PHE A 216 -3.77 7.06 -17.31
N ASN A 217 -2.87 6.13 -17.62
CA ASN A 217 -2.92 5.41 -18.88
C ASN A 217 -3.90 4.23 -18.83
N MET A 218 -4.95 4.28 -19.63
CA MET A 218 -5.95 3.22 -19.71
C MET A 218 -5.84 2.36 -20.99
N PRO A 219 -6.28 1.09 -20.94
CA PRO A 219 -6.37 0.24 -22.13
C PRO A 219 -7.38 0.80 -23.15
N GLY A 220 -6.89 1.46 -24.20
CA GLY A 220 -7.74 2.05 -25.24
C GLY A 220 -7.30 3.43 -25.71
N GLY A 221 -6.35 4.05 -25.01
CA GLY A 221 -5.79 5.35 -25.37
C GLY A 221 -5.87 6.34 -24.22
N SER A 222 -5.73 7.63 -24.56
CA SER A 222 -5.78 8.72 -23.58
C SER A 222 -7.12 8.76 -22.85
N ALA A 223 -7.04 8.84 -21.52
CA ALA A 223 -8.16 9.00 -20.62
C ALA A 223 -7.93 10.25 -19.76
N SER A 224 -8.92 10.63 -18.96
CA SER A 224 -8.76 11.63 -17.91
C SER A 224 -7.81 11.12 -16.82
N ASP A 225 -7.04 12.04 -16.23
CA ASP A 225 -5.92 11.77 -15.34
C ASP A 225 -6.28 11.90 -13.86
N ASN A 226 -5.44 11.37 -12.98
CA ASN A 226 -5.65 11.55 -11.54
C ASN A 226 -5.34 12.99 -11.13
N VAL A 227 -6.13 13.53 -10.20
CA VAL A 227 -5.86 14.84 -9.58
C VAL A 227 -5.41 14.60 -8.14
N ILE A 228 -4.16 14.95 -7.86
CA ILE A 228 -3.54 14.76 -6.55
C ILE A 228 -3.31 16.13 -5.94
N ALA A 229 -3.87 16.36 -4.75
CA ALA A 229 -3.63 17.56 -3.97
C ALA A 229 -2.86 17.22 -2.69
N THR A 230 -1.77 17.93 -2.45
CA THR A 230 -0.83 17.65 -1.36
C THR A 230 -0.79 18.83 -0.39
N LEU A 231 -1.04 18.54 0.88
CA LEU A 231 -0.75 19.42 2.01
C LEU A 231 0.51 18.87 2.71
N PRO A 232 1.68 19.54 2.62
CA PRO A 232 2.91 18.99 3.16
C PRO A 232 2.94 19.03 4.69
N GLY A 233 3.31 17.91 5.31
CA GLY A 233 3.60 17.84 6.74
C GLY A 233 4.77 18.73 7.16
N THR A 234 4.68 19.29 8.37
CA THR A 234 5.67 20.24 8.92
C THR A 234 6.91 19.56 9.50
N LYS A 235 6.80 18.28 9.91
CA LYS A 235 7.87 17.54 10.59
C LYS A 235 8.32 16.30 9.84
N TYR A 236 7.40 15.61 9.17
CA TYR A 236 7.63 14.37 8.45
C TYR A 236 7.12 14.46 7.00
N PRO A 237 7.69 15.36 6.15
CA PRO A 237 7.17 15.64 4.81
C PRO A 237 7.26 14.47 3.80
N ASN A 238 7.91 13.36 4.18
CA ASN A 238 8.04 12.16 3.36
C ASN A 238 7.18 10.99 3.86
N GLU A 239 6.35 11.21 4.89
CA GLU A 239 5.35 10.25 5.36
C GLU A 239 3.97 10.70 4.87
N TYR A 240 3.25 9.82 4.16
CA TYR A 240 2.01 10.20 3.48
C TYR A 240 0.79 9.55 4.13
N ILE A 241 -0.27 10.32 4.29
CA ILE A 241 -1.62 9.84 4.56
C ILE A 241 -2.44 10.12 3.31
N ILE A 242 -3.01 9.08 2.70
CA ILE A 242 -3.77 9.19 1.45
C ILE A 242 -5.26 9.02 1.76
N CYS A 243 -6.06 9.99 1.32
CA CYS A 243 -7.52 9.92 1.28
C CYS A 243 -7.96 10.19 -0.17
N GLY A 244 -8.80 9.32 -0.74
CA GLY A 244 -9.12 9.38 -2.16
C GLY A 244 -10.52 8.89 -2.49
N GLY A 245 -10.98 9.30 -3.67
CA GLY A 245 -12.21 8.88 -4.33
C GLY A 245 -12.02 9.02 -5.84
N HIS A 246 -12.62 8.12 -6.62
CA HIS A 246 -12.56 8.24 -8.07
C HIS A 246 -13.68 9.17 -8.54
N TYR A 247 -13.37 10.04 -9.50
CA TYR A 247 -14.32 11.04 -9.98
C TYR A 247 -14.95 10.63 -11.31
N ASP A 248 -14.48 9.58 -11.97
CA ASP A 248 -15.07 9.08 -13.21
C ASP A 248 -16.43 8.40 -12.95
N SER A 249 -17.18 8.16 -14.02
CA SER A 249 -18.42 7.40 -13.97
C SER A 249 -18.73 6.74 -15.31
N TYR A 250 -19.26 5.51 -15.26
CA TYR A 250 -19.46 4.71 -16.46
C TYR A 250 -20.84 4.03 -16.48
N SER A 251 -21.42 3.89 -17.67
CA SER A 251 -22.59 3.06 -17.92
C SER A 251 -22.60 2.58 -19.36
N ASN A 252 -23.08 1.35 -19.58
CA ASN A 252 -23.30 0.79 -20.92
C ASN A 252 -24.50 1.43 -21.65
N SER A 253 -25.40 2.12 -20.93
CA SER A 253 -26.61 2.73 -21.48
C SER A 253 -26.50 4.25 -21.67
N GLY A 254 -25.27 4.79 -21.66
CA GLY A 254 -24.97 6.20 -21.87
C GLY A 254 -24.97 7.03 -20.58
N GLY A 255 -26.16 7.29 -20.02
CA GLY A 255 -26.29 8.13 -18.82
C GLY A 255 -25.61 7.49 -17.59
N ALA A 256 -24.66 8.21 -17.00
CA ALA A 256 -23.91 7.78 -15.83
C ALA A 256 -23.68 8.97 -14.89
N PRO A 257 -24.74 9.53 -14.26
CA PRO A 257 -24.59 10.69 -13.38
C PRO A 257 -23.63 10.40 -12.21
N GLY A 258 -23.48 9.14 -11.81
CA GLY A 258 -22.45 8.71 -10.86
C GLY A 258 -22.49 9.47 -9.54
N ALA A 259 -23.69 9.70 -9.00
CA ALA A 259 -23.93 10.53 -7.82
C ALA A 259 -23.35 9.89 -6.56
N ASP A 260 -23.70 8.63 -6.34
CA ASP A 260 -23.17 7.81 -5.25
C ASP A 260 -21.87 7.13 -5.65
N ASP A 261 -21.74 6.73 -6.92
CA ASP A 261 -20.56 6.08 -7.49
C ASP A 261 -19.93 6.94 -8.60
N ASN A 262 -18.94 7.80 -8.29
CA ASN A 262 -18.45 8.12 -6.94
C ASN A 262 -18.25 9.63 -6.72
N ALA A 263 -19.25 10.41 -7.16
CA ALA A 263 -19.29 11.83 -6.82
C ALA A 263 -19.42 12.05 -5.31
N SER A 264 -20.08 11.16 -4.56
CA SER A 264 -20.24 11.27 -3.11
C SER A 264 -18.90 11.15 -2.37
N GLY A 265 -18.06 10.17 -2.71
CA GLY A 265 -16.72 10.02 -2.16
C GLY A 265 -15.78 11.14 -2.59
N THR A 266 -15.83 11.53 -3.87
CA THR A 266 -15.07 12.69 -4.38
C THR A 266 -15.43 13.97 -3.61
N ALA A 267 -16.73 14.23 -3.40
CA ALA A 267 -17.20 15.37 -2.63
C ALA A 267 -16.75 15.33 -1.16
N GLY A 268 -16.75 14.14 -0.56
CA GLY A 268 -16.22 13.94 0.80
C GLY A 268 -14.74 14.31 0.90
N VAL A 269 -13.90 13.85 -0.02
CA VAL A 269 -12.47 14.19 -0.08
C VAL A 269 -12.27 15.69 -0.26
N MET A 270 -13.05 16.32 -1.14
CA MET A 270 -12.95 17.77 -1.38
C MET A 270 -13.35 18.60 -0.15
N GLU A 271 -14.37 18.20 0.61
CA GLU A 271 -14.76 18.89 1.85
C GLU A 271 -13.71 18.67 2.96
N ILE A 272 -13.13 17.48 3.05
CA ILE A 272 -11.98 17.21 3.94
C ILE A 272 -10.81 18.14 3.60
N ALA A 273 -10.44 18.23 2.31
CA ALA A 273 -9.36 19.10 1.85
C ALA A 273 -9.63 20.59 2.14
N ARG A 274 -10.88 21.05 1.95
CA ARG A 274 -11.29 22.42 2.27
C ARG A 274 -11.04 22.76 3.73
N ILE A 275 -11.35 21.85 4.65
CA ILE A 275 -11.15 22.05 6.09
C ILE A 275 -9.66 21.92 6.43
N MET A 276 -9.01 20.83 6.03
CA MET A 276 -7.63 20.52 6.42
C MET A 276 -6.61 21.53 5.86
N SER A 277 -6.86 22.11 4.69
CA SER A 277 -5.99 23.16 4.10
C SER A 277 -5.83 24.41 4.98
N GLN A 278 -6.67 24.59 5.99
CA GLN A 278 -6.60 25.71 6.94
C GLN A 278 -5.67 25.42 8.13
N TYR A 279 -5.10 24.22 8.21
CA TYR A 279 -4.29 23.75 9.34
C TYR A 279 -2.93 23.25 8.90
N SER A 280 -2.07 22.98 9.88
CA SER A 280 -0.77 22.36 9.66
C SER A 280 -0.66 21.10 10.51
N PHE A 281 -0.06 20.06 9.95
CA PHE A 281 0.05 18.74 10.58
C PHE A 281 1.52 18.31 10.62
N ASP A 282 1.85 17.37 11.50
CA ASP A 282 3.20 16.80 11.59
C ASP A 282 3.56 16.01 10.32
N ARG A 283 2.58 15.29 9.74
CA ARG A 283 2.63 14.50 8.51
C ARG A 283 1.64 15.08 7.52
#